data_AF-A0A2D4EYE1-F1
#
_entry.id   AF-A0A2D4EYE1-F1
#
_cell.length_a   1.000
_cell.length_b   1.000
_cell.length_c   1.000
_cell.angle_alpha   90.00
_cell.angle_beta   90.00
_cell.angle_gamma   90.00
#
_symmetry.space_group_name_H-M   'P 1'
#
loop_
_entity.id
_entity.type
_entity.pdbx_description
1 polymer ?
#
loop_
_entity_poly.entity_id
_entity_poly.type
_entity_poly.pdbx_seq_one_letter_code
_entity_poly.pdbx_strand_id
1 'polypeptide(L)'
;IVPQNPHLNQNAWNNLEKYSRSLTKTHQNVYVCTGPLFLPRMEPDGKMYVKYQVIGRNHVAVPTHFFKVLILEKPQGEVELQSYVMPNAPIDENVPLERFLVPIESIERSSGLLFIPNIMKKTTRLKAITAGSSA
;
A
#
# COMPACT_ATOMS: atom_id res chain seq x y z
N ILE A 1 3.14 10.39 -10.78
CA ILE A 1 4.59 10.10 -10.61
C ILE A 1 5.06 10.77 -9.34
N VAL A 2 5.92 10.11 -8.58
CA VAL A 2 6.43 10.53 -7.26
C VAL A 2 7.90 10.12 -7.18
N PRO A 3 8.77 10.86 -6.46
CA PRO A 3 10.16 10.46 -6.28
C PRO A 3 10.25 9.12 -5.54
N GLN A 4 10.88 8.13 -6.15
CA GLN A 4 10.97 6.77 -5.63
C GLN A 4 12.42 6.30 -5.65
N ASN A 5 12.83 5.58 -4.59
CA ASN A 5 14.13 4.95 -4.52
C ASN A 5 14.31 3.99 -5.73
N PRO A 6 15.41 4.09 -6.49
CA PRO A 6 15.60 3.28 -7.70
C PRO A 6 15.54 1.77 -7.45
N HIS A 7 16.15 1.28 -6.36
CA HIS A 7 16.15 -0.13 -5.99
C HIS A 7 14.73 -0.63 -5.66
N LEU A 8 13.97 0.16 -4.90
CA LEU A 8 12.57 -0.16 -4.63
C LEU A 8 11.75 -0.26 -5.92
N ASN A 9 11.85 0.76 -6.78
CA ASN A 9 11.06 0.88 -8.01
C ASN A 9 11.33 -0.28 -8.98
N GLN A 10 12.60 -0.63 -9.17
CA GLN A 10 12.99 -1.66 -10.15
C GLN A 10 12.68 -3.09 -9.66
N ASN A 11 12.66 -3.29 -8.33
CA ASN A 11 12.58 -4.61 -7.71
C ASN A 11 11.26 -4.82 -6.95
N ALA A 12 11.25 -4.70 -5.62
CA ALA A 12 10.12 -5.10 -4.76
C ALA A 12 8.79 -4.43 -5.16
N TRP A 13 8.81 -3.15 -5.53
CA TRP A 13 7.60 -2.45 -5.98
C TRP A 13 7.09 -2.97 -7.33
N ASN A 14 7.98 -3.19 -8.29
CA ASN A 14 7.65 -3.81 -9.58
C ASN A 14 7.13 -5.26 -9.40
N ASN A 15 7.66 -6.01 -8.44
CA ASN A 15 7.16 -7.34 -8.10
C ASN A 15 5.72 -7.28 -7.56
N LEU A 16 5.41 -6.32 -6.68
CA LEU A 16 4.05 -6.07 -6.22
C LEU A 16 3.12 -5.64 -7.38
N GLU A 17 3.61 -4.86 -8.34
CA GLU A 17 2.84 -4.49 -9.54
C GLU A 17 2.59 -5.68 -10.47
N LYS A 18 3.59 -6.55 -10.67
CA LYS A 18 3.44 -7.81 -11.43
C LYS A 18 2.42 -8.73 -10.75
N TYR A 19 2.48 -8.85 -9.43
CA TYR A 19 1.48 -9.58 -8.64
C TYR A 19 0.08 -8.99 -8.80
N SER A 20 -0.06 -7.67 -8.68
CA SER A 20 -1.35 -6.99 -8.87
C SER A 20 -1.96 -7.29 -10.25
N ARG A 21 -1.13 -7.34 -11.30
CA ARG A 21 -1.55 -7.74 -12.65
C ARG A 21 -1.91 -9.21 -12.76
N SER A 22 -1.25 -10.11 -12.05
CA SER A 22 -1.56 -11.55 -12.13
C SER A 22 -2.92 -11.89 -11.52
N LEU A 23 -3.40 -11.10 -10.56
CA LEU A 23 -4.70 -11.28 -9.92
C LEU A 23 -5.89 -11.14 -10.87
N THR A 24 -5.73 -10.48 -12.02
CA THR A 24 -6.80 -10.39 -13.04
C THR A 24 -7.10 -11.74 -13.69
N LYS A 25 -6.26 -12.76 -13.49
CA LYS A 25 -6.50 -14.13 -13.96
C LYS A 25 -7.47 -14.90 -13.07
N THR A 26 -7.62 -14.49 -11.81
CA THR A 26 -8.40 -15.22 -10.79
C THR A 26 -9.57 -14.42 -10.24
N HIS A 27 -9.56 -13.10 -10.38
CA HIS A 27 -10.62 -12.20 -9.93
C HIS A 27 -11.35 -11.58 -11.12
N GLN A 28 -12.66 -11.38 -10.97
CA GLN A 28 -13.51 -10.80 -12.01
C GLN A 28 -13.15 -9.33 -12.24
N ASN A 29 -12.98 -8.56 -11.17
CA ASN A 29 -12.49 -7.19 -11.23
C ASN A 29 -11.35 -6.99 -10.24
N VAL A 30 -10.35 -6.22 -10.65
CA VAL A 30 -9.21 -5.81 -9.82
C VAL A 30 -9.11 -4.30 -9.85
N TYR A 31 -9.37 -3.65 -8.73
CA TYR A 31 -9.15 -2.21 -8.57
C TYR A 31 -7.91 -1.98 -7.73
N VAL A 32 -7.09 -1.02 -8.14
CA VAL A 32 -5.83 -0.69 -7.47
C VAL A 32 -5.84 0.79 -7.11
N CYS A 33 -5.78 1.09 -5.81
CA CYS A 33 -5.45 2.43 -5.34
C CYS A 33 -4.00 2.44 -4.87
N THR A 34 -3.24 3.48 -5.23
CA THR A 34 -1.83 3.59 -4.89
C THR A 34 -1.52 5.04 -4.58
N GLY A 35 -0.71 5.27 -3.56
CA GLY A 35 -0.34 6.62 -3.18
C GLY A 35 0.84 6.69 -2.22
N PRO A 36 1.35 7.90 -1.98
CA PRO A 36 2.43 8.16 -1.04
C PRO A 36 1.93 8.18 0.42
N LEU A 37 2.82 7.91 1.36
CA LEU A 37 2.64 8.13 2.79
C LEU A 37 3.82 8.92 3.37
N PHE A 38 3.50 9.77 4.35
CA PHE A 38 4.45 10.56 5.12
C PHE A 38 4.33 10.16 6.60
N LEU A 39 4.95 9.04 6.94
CA LEU A 39 4.82 8.43 8.26
C LEU A 39 5.74 9.12 9.27
N PRO A 40 5.25 9.40 10.49
CA PRO A 40 6.07 10.02 11.52
C PRO A 40 7.06 9.00 12.10
N ARG A 41 8.20 9.50 12.58
CA ARG A 41 9.19 8.73 13.33
C ARG A 41 9.53 9.44 14.63
N MET A 42 9.84 8.66 15.66
CA MET A 42 10.31 9.20 16.93
C MET A 42 11.76 9.64 16.78
N GLU A 43 12.08 10.86 17.19
CA GLU A 43 13.45 11.39 17.24
C GLU A 43 14.00 11.26 18.69
N PRO A 44 15.32 11.47 18.94
CA PRO A 44 15.93 11.28 20.26
C PRO A 44 15.35 12.12 21.40
N ASP A 45 14.62 13.19 21.09
CA ASP A 45 13.90 14.02 22.06
C ASP A 45 12.57 13.40 22.53
N GLY A 46 12.23 12.19 22.05
CA GLY A 46 11.01 11.47 22.39
C GLY A 46 9.75 11.96 21.67
N LYS A 47 9.88 12.89 20.72
CA LYS A 47 8.73 13.43 19.98
C LYS A 47 8.63 12.81 18.58
N MET A 48 7.41 12.78 18.06
CA MET A 48 7.10 12.28 16.73
C MET A 48 7.20 13.40 15.70
N TYR A 49 7.96 13.18 14.64
CA TYR A 49 8.09 14.12 13.54
C TYR A 49 7.84 13.44 12.20
N VAL A 50 7.19 14.17 11.30
CA VAL A 50 7.15 13.83 9.88
C VAL A 50 8.29 14.58 9.19
N LYS A 51 9.29 13.85 8.71
CA LYS A 51 10.43 14.43 7.99
C LYS A 51 10.57 13.75 6.64
N TYR A 52 10.59 14.55 5.58
CA TYR A 52 10.77 14.09 4.21
C TYR A 52 11.61 15.09 3.41
N GLN A 53 12.32 14.59 2.40
CA GLN A 53 13.07 15.44 1.48
C GLN A 53 12.11 16.12 0.50
N VAL A 54 12.44 17.34 0.10
CA VAL A 54 11.86 17.98 -1.09
C VAL A 54 12.94 18.18 -2.14
N ILE A 55 12.62 18.00 -3.42
CA ILE A 55 13.60 18.06 -4.52
C ILE A 55 13.18 19.05 -5.62
N GLY A 56 14.20 19.62 -6.27
CA GLY A 56 14.02 20.57 -7.38
C GLY A 56 13.49 21.94 -6.94
N ARG A 57 13.33 22.84 -7.91
CA ARG A 57 12.88 24.24 -7.67
C ARG A 57 11.45 24.33 -7.13
N ASN A 58 10.63 23.31 -7.42
CA ASN A 58 9.22 23.25 -7.03
C ASN A 58 9.01 22.50 -5.71
N HIS A 59 10.09 22.10 -5.02
CA HIS A 59 10.03 21.40 -3.74
C HIS A 59 9.14 20.13 -3.79
N VAL A 60 9.31 19.30 -4.81
CA VAL A 60 8.55 18.05 -4.96
C VAL A 60 8.85 17.14 -3.77
N ALA A 61 7.81 16.77 -3.01
CA ALA A 61 7.95 15.93 -1.82
C ALA A 61 8.36 14.50 -2.18
N VAL A 62 9.36 13.98 -1.48
CA VAL A 62 9.82 12.59 -1.54
C VAL A 62 9.10 11.79 -0.44
N PRO A 63 8.19 10.87 -0.78
CA PRO A 63 7.43 10.11 0.22
C PRO A 63 8.34 9.26 1.10
N THR A 64 7.92 9.04 2.35
CA THR A 64 8.63 8.12 3.26
C THR A 64 8.31 6.66 2.94
N HIS A 65 7.07 6.40 2.52
CA HIS A 65 6.51 5.09 2.22
C HIS A 65 5.52 5.22 1.07
N PHE A 66 5.14 4.10 0.49
CA PHE A 66 4.03 3.98 -0.45
C PHE A 66 3.02 2.98 0.06
N PHE A 67 1.76 3.22 -0.27
CA PHE A 67 0.70 2.25 -0.05
C PHE A 67 0.16 1.73 -1.39
N LYS A 68 -0.31 0.49 -1.37
CA LYS A 68 -1.13 -0.08 -2.44
C LYS A 68 -2.30 -0.85 -1.83
N VAL A 69 -3.52 -0.45 -2.16
CA VAL A 69 -4.75 -1.14 -1.77
C VAL A 69 -5.32 -1.82 -3.00
N LEU A 70 -5.44 -3.15 -2.93
CA LEU A 70 -6.07 -3.99 -3.93
C LEU A 70 -7.48 -4.32 -3.47
N ILE A 71 -8.46 -4.03 -4.32
CA ILE A 71 -9.87 -4.39 -4.14
C ILE A 71 -10.18 -5.44 -5.20
N LEU A 72 -10.45 -6.65 -4.74
CA LEU A 72 -10.47 -7.85 -5.56
C LEU A 72 -11.88 -8.43 -5.52
N GLU A 73 -12.62 -8.30 -6.63
CA GLU A 73 -13.97 -8.82 -6.74
C GLU A 73 -13.95 -10.24 -7.29
N LYS A 74 -14.48 -11.18 -6.51
CA LYS A 74 -14.64 -12.58 -6.91
C LYS A 74 -15.95 -12.76 -7.69
N PRO A 75 -16.06 -13.78 -8.56
CA PRO A 75 -17.27 -14.02 -9.35
C PRO A 75 -18.56 -14.18 -8.53
N GLN A 76 -18.47 -14.60 -7.27
CA GLN A 76 -19.63 -14.75 -6.36
C GLN A 76 -20.01 -13.46 -5.60
N GLY A 77 -19.43 -12.31 -5.97
CA GLY A 77 -19.70 -11.00 -5.36
C GLY A 77 -19.00 -10.75 -4.02
N GLU A 78 -18.12 -11.65 -3.58
CA GLU A 78 -17.22 -11.43 -2.45
C GLU A 78 -16.12 -10.45 -2.87
N VAL A 79 -15.84 -9.47 -2.02
CA VAL A 79 -14.73 -8.55 -2.21
C VAL A 79 -13.64 -8.86 -1.20
N GLU A 80 -12.44 -9.13 -1.71
CA GLU A 80 -11.23 -9.29 -0.92
C GLU A 80 -10.41 -8.00 -0.96
N LEU A 81 -9.88 -7.60 0.20
CA LEU A 81 -8.98 -6.46 0.33
C LEU A 81 -7.58 -6.91 0.72
N GLN A 82 -6.60 -6.46 -0.05
CA GLN A 82 -5.19 -6.63 0.30
C GLN A 82 -4.52 -5.26 0.32
N SER A 83 -3.89 -4.92 1.44
CA SER A 83 -3.34 -3.59 1.69
C SER A 83 -1.86 -3.69 2.01
N TYR A 84 -1.03 -3.04 1.21
CA TYR A 84 0.42 -3.11 1.29
C TYR A 84 1.01 -1.75 1.65
N VAL A 85 2.03 -1.74 2.50
CA VAL A 85 2.87 -0.55 2.75
C VAL A 85 4.35 -0.93 2.62
N MET A 86 5.08 -0.20 1.79
CA MET A 86 6.53 -0.38 1.60
C MET A 86 7.28 0.93 1.88
N PRO A 87 8.43 0.90 2.58
CA PRO A 87 9.27 2.08 2.74
C PRO A 87 9.86 2.54 1.40
N ASN A 88 10.05 3.85 1.23
CA ASN A 88 10.73 4.43 0.08
C ASN A 88 12.26 4.28 0.20
N ALA A 89 12.72 3.03 0.32
CA ALA A 89 14.10 2.65 0.58
C ALA A 89 14.40 1.31 -0.11
N PRO A 90 15.69 0.90 -0.23
CA PRO A 90 16.02 -0.42 -0.72
C PRO A 90 15.39 -1.52 0.14
N ILE A 91 14.83 -2.54 -0.50
CA ILE A 91 14.23 -3.71 0.11
C ILE A 91 14.92 -4.93 -0.47
N ASP A 92 15.29 -5.89 0.38
CA ASP A 92 15.81 -7.19 -0.06
C ASP A 92 14.74 -7.92 -0.88
N GLU A 93 15.13 -8.36 -2.08
CA GLU A 93 14.24 -9.00 -3.06
C GLU A 93 13.70 -10.35 -2.59
N ASN A 94 14.36 -10.96 -1.61
CA ASN A 94 13.94 -12.23 -1.02
C ASN A 94 12.81 -12.06 0.02
N VAL A 95 12.49 -10.82 0.42
CA VAL A 95 11.40 -10.57 1.36
C VAL A 95 10.06 -10.81 0.66
N PRO A 96 9.24 -11.76 1.13
CA PRO A 96 7.97 -12.09 0.49
C PRO A 96 6.96 -10.94 0.62
N LEU A 97 6.11 -10.74 -0.39
CA LEU A 97 5.19 -9.58 -0.47
C LEU A 97 4.23 -9.51 0.72
N GLU A 98 3.87 -10.66 1.28
CA GLU A 98 2.97 -10.84 2.42
C GLU A 98 3.52 -10.15 3.68
N ARG A 99 4.83 -9.94 3.79
CA ARG A 99 5.45 -9.19 4.90
C ARG A 99 5.09 -7.72 4.90
N PHE A 100 4.64 -7.18 3.77
CA PHE A 100 4.23 -5.80 3.63
C PHE A 100 2.72 -5.60 3.77
N LEU A 101 1.97 -6.68 4.05
CA LEU A 101 0.54 -6.58 4.35
C LEU A 101 0.31 -5.83 5.66
N VAL A 102 -0.61 -4.88 5.62
CA VAL A 102 -1.04 -4.10 6.78
C VAL A 102 -2.57 -4.07 6.84
N PRO A 103 -3.16 -3.86 8.03
CA PRO A 103 -4.57 -3.52 8.12
C PRO A 103 -4.88 -2.26 7.28
N ILE A 104 -5.99 -2.28 6.55
CA ILE A 104 -6.41 -1.15 5.70
C ILE A 104 -6.63 0.12 6.54
N GLU A 105 -7.07 -0.04 7.79
CA GLU A 105 -7.30 1.03 8.75
C GLU A 105 -6.01 1.80 9.06
N SER A 106 -4.85 1.14 8.99
CA SER A 106 -3.54 1.80 9.16
C SER A 106 -3.24 2.74 8.00
N ILE A 107 -3.62 2.37 6.77
CA ILE A 107 -3.49 3.24 5.60
C ILE A 107 -4.49 4.39 5.69
N GLU A 108 -5.75 4.12 6.02
CA GLU A 108 -6.78 5.17 6.20
C GLU A 108 -6.33 6.22 7.23
N ARG A 109 -5.88 5.77 8.40
CA ARG A 109 -5.37 6.66 9.47
C ARG A 109 -4.17 7.49 9.04
N SER A 110 -3.26 6.90 8.27
CA SER A 110 -2.00 7.56 7.89
C SER A 110 -2.11 8.44 6.65
N SER A 111 -3.08 8.15 5.77
CA SER A 111 -3.30 8.87 4.52
C SER A 111 -4.42 9.91 4.61
N GLY A 112 -5.32 9.78 5.59
CA GLY A 112 -6.56 10.57 5.66
C GLY A 112 -7.62 10.16 4.63
N LEU A 113 -7.42 9.05 3.92
CA LEU A 113 -8.36 8.49 2.95
C LEU A 113 -9.32 7.50 3.62
N LEU A 114 -10.49 7.30 3.01
CA LEU A 114 -11.47 6.29 3.43
C LEU A 114 -11.77 5.34 2.26
N PHE A 115 -11.48 4.05 2.44
CA PHE A 115 -11.70 2.98 1.48
C PHE A 115 -12.92 2.15 1.86
N ILE A 116 -12.96 1.61 3.09
CA ILE A 116 -14.01 0.66 3.52
C ILE A 116 -15.42 1.24 3.35
N PRO A 117 -15.72 2.47 3.82
CA PRO A 117 -17.08 3.01 3.72
C PRO A 117 -17.55 3.15 2.27
N ASN A 118 -16.63 3.38 1.33
CA ASN A 118 -16.95 3.50 -0.08
C ASN A 118 -17.18 2.14 -0.75
N ILE A 119 -16.53 1.09 -0.26
CA ILE A 119 -16.71 -0.29 -0.72
C ILE A 119 -18.00 -0.88 -0.15
N MET A 120 -18.27 -0.68 1.14
CA MET A 120 -19.46 -1.23 1.81
C MET A 120 -20.78 -0.66 1.29
N LYS A 121 -20.76 0.51 0.63
CA LYS A 121 -21.93 1.03 -0.11
C LYS A 121 -22.33 0.14 -1.29
N LYS A 122 -21.41 -0.70 -1.80
CA LYS A 122 -21.63 -1.56 -2.97
C LYS A 122 -21.75 -3.05 -2.63
N THR A 123 -21.13 -3.52 -1.56
CA THR A 123 -21.19 -4.93 -1.13
C THR A 123 -21.15 -5.07 0.38
N THR A 124 -21.80 -6.10 0.92
CA THR A 124 -21.76 -6.45 2.35
C THR A 124 -20.82 -7.63 2.65
N ARG A 125 -20.21 -8.24 1.62
CA ARG A 125 -19.33 -9.42 1.75
C ARG A 125 -17.87 -9.02 1.54
N LEU A 126 -17.27 -8.46 2.60
CA LEU A 126 -15.89 -7.96 2.60
C LEU A 126 -14.97 -8.88 3.41
N LYS A 127 -13.85 -9.29 2.82
CA LYS A 127 -12.77 -10.01 3.49
C LYS A 127 -11.46 -9.23 3.39
N ALA A 128 -10.95 -8.72 4.51
CA ALA A 128 -9.63 -8.10 4.56
C ALA A 128 -8.54 -9.13 4.87
N ILE A 129 -7.45 -9.12 4.10
CA ILE A 129 -6.30 -9.98 4.32
C ILE A 129 -5.24 -9.20 5.09
N THR A 130 -4.76 -9.78 6.18
CA THR A 130 -3.71 -9.20 7.05
C THR A 130 -2.53 -10.15 7.18
N ALA A 131 -1.36 -9.64 7.56
CA ALA A 131 -0.21 -10.49 7.87
C ALA A 131 -0.58 -11.48 8.99
N GLY A 132 -0.54 -12.79 8.70
CA GLY A 132 -0.86 -13.87 9.64
C GLY A 132 -2.23 -14.53 9.46
N SER A 133 -3.11 -14.02 8.60
CA SER A 133 -4.31 -14.74 8.18
C SER A 133 -3.97 -15.69 7.03
N SER A 134 -3.25 -16.76 7.33
CA SER A 134 -3.16 -17.93 6.45
C SER A 134 -4.49 -18.68 6.53
N ALA A 135 -5.02 -19.06 5.37
CA ALA A 135 -6.03 -20.10 5.25
C ALA A 135 -5.46 -21.45 5.72
#